data_AF-A0AA39MVY6-F1
#
_entry.id   AF-A0AA39MVY6-F1
#
_cell.length_a   1.000
_cell.length_b   1.000
_cell.length_c   1.000
_cell.angle_alpha   90.00
_cell.angle_beta   90.00
_cell.angle_gamma   90.00
#
_symmetry.space_group_name_H-M   'P 1'
#
loop_
_entity.id
_entity.type
_entity.pdbx_description
1 polymer ?
#
loop_
_entity_poly.entity_id
_entity_poly.type
_entity_poly.pdbx_seq_one_letter_code
_entity_poly.pdbx_strand_id
1 'polypeptide(L)'
;MGRHPWPEGITDRFARASLRLVLDGERRGLAWTLLDAEAGHEHWPQDVYAEVLAVVAYPGYPKCIPTIRYLAKAELRISPGPLALQPIVWGHLLRRLISSDPEDALIQPLFHAIPSRYWRADYVPPPIFSARNGLKICLPSHLRDGAVSLLSAIDSYLYPYVADAIYQRFRGTTDIADPTDEFPAPPDPRLHMLLTMAASRSVHRVAVADPSIDSLFIMVIRHIGMYMGVSSLRLYNDPVLGGNMPSFELDPNRHAVLKVLYPLVSSYEFGDTWMRSKDQCIALLLFLQTLESTSRPPQFLPEDWCTPVMASNFVWIAFQDHPLTSQHEDSLAHDASAELQLILYFFQFAPVINEAFAYVVSERLLESITSLRGAVLRLILQRWDRSRVSLQTVLGAFITGLKSDALDRGIFHWAGVYLFQLANLLAVWVIYVLCDEPYYLRRLALLHRDDLNAAWSEYLKDLDTVAEDFRAFVDGSCVGDYGLSPEAGPTVPLQISPLETQALDEDQPTVGSLRGFWQRLRRHPDIESQIKVSL
;
A
#
# COMPACT_ATOMS: atom_id res chain seq x y z
N MET A 1 -34.99 -4.24 -24.50
CA MET A 1 -36.28 -3.53 -24.39
C MET A 1 -36.07 -2.32 -23.48
N GLY A 2 -35.97 -1.12 -24.06
CA GLY A 2 -35.79 0.11 -23.29
C GLY A 2 -37.09 0.49 -22.61
N ARG A 3 -37.10 0.57 -21.27
CA ARG A 3 -38.21 1.20 -20.55
C ARG A 3 -38.12 2.69 -20.83
N HIS A 4 -39.15 3.24 -21.49
CA HIS A 4 -39.34 4.68 -21.55
C HIS A 4 -39.46 5.23 -20.12
N PRO A 5 -38.82 6.37 -19.80
CA PRO A 5 -39.01 7.01 -18.51
C PRO A 5 -40.47 7.45 -18.39
N TRP A 6 -41.09 7.15 -17.25
CA TRP A 6 -42.42 7.67 -16.92
C TRP A 6 -42.38 9.21 -16.98
N PRO A 7 -43.44 9.88 -17.49
CA PRO A 7 -43.49 11.33 -17.49
C PRO A 7 -43.41 11.86 -16.06
N GLU A 8 -42.56 12.86 -15.84
CA GLU A 8 -42.38 13.51 -14.54
C GLU A 8 -43.72 14.01 -13.96
N GLY A 9 -44.15 13.39 -12.86
CA GLY A 9 -45.41 13.67 -12.20
C GLY A 9 -45.44 15.08 -11.61
N ILE A 10 -46.65 15.58 -11.30
CA ILE A 10 -46.82 16.84 -10.56
C ILE A 10 -46.19 16.72 -9.17
N THR A 11 -46.30 15.54 -8.56
CA THR A 11 -45.71 15.17 -7.27
C THR A 11 -44.18 15.28 -7.29
N ASP A 12 -43.51 14.77 -8.33
CA ASP A 12 -42.05 14.82 -8.48
C ASP A 12 -41.56 16.27 -8.61
N ARG A 13 -42.25 17.05 -9.46
CA ARG A 13 -41.96 18.48 -9.64
C ARG A 13 -42.12 19.25 -8.34
N PHE A 14 -43.20 18.98 -7.61
CA PHE A 14 -43.49 19.65 -6.36
C PHE A 14 -42.50 19.26 -5.26
N ALA A 15 -42.15 17.97 -5.15
CA ALA A 15 -41.15 17.49 -4.19
C ALA A 15 -39.79 18.11 -4.47
N ARG A 16 -39.31 18.10 -5.72
CA ARG A 16 -38.04 18.71 -6.11
C ARG A 16 -38.03 20.23 -5.92
N ALA A 17 -39.10 20.92 -6.29
CA ALA A 17 -39.25 22.34 -6.02
C ALA A 17 -39.20 22.62 -4.50
N SER A 18 -39.84 21.79 -3.69
CA SER A 18 -39.86 21.90 -2.23
C SER A 18 -38.49 21.68 -1.60
N LEU A 19 -37.70 20.72 -2.12
CA LEU A 19 -36.31 20.50 -1.69
C LEU A 19 -35.41 21.71 -2.01
N ARG A 20 -35.63 22.36 -3.16
CA ARG A 20 -34.88 23.56 -3.58
C ARG A 20 -35.30 24.83 -2.83
N LEU A 21 -36.58 24.95 -2.50
CA LEU A 21 -37.18 26.20 -2.00
C LEU A 21 -37.29 26.29 -0.47
N VAL A 22 -36.97 25.23 0.28
CA VAL A 22 -37.08 25.19 1.76
C VAL A 22 -38.41 25.80 2.23
N LEU A 23 -39.50 25.06 2.05
CA LEU A 23 -40.78 25.45 2.63
C LEU A 23 -40.69 25.39 4.17
N ASP A 24 -41.11 26.47 4.85
CA ASP A 24 -41.22 26.55 6.31
C ASP A 24 -42.20 25.51 6.88
N GLY A 25 -42.08 25.22 8.18
CA GLY A 25 -42.80 24.12 8.87
C GLY A 25 -44.31 24.06 8.60
N GLU A 26 -44.97 25.21 8.50
CA GLU A 26 -46.40 25.30 8.17
C GLU A 26 -46.72 24.91 6.71
N ARG A 27 -45.84 25.24 5.76
CA ARG A 27 -46.01 24.88 4.33
C ARG A 27 -45.66 23.41 4.05
N ARG A 28 -44.87 22.75 4.91
CA ARG A 28 -44.64 21.29 4.83
C ARG A 28 -45.83 20.47 5.31
N GLY A 29 -46.63 20.99 6.24
CA GLY A 29 -47.89 20.37 6.67
C GLY A 29 -48.95 20.36 5.55
N LEU A 30 -48.98 21.41 4.73
CA LEU A 30 -49.82 21.48 3.52
C LEU A 30 -49.40 20.48 2.43
N ALA A 31 -48.10 20.26 2.26
CA ALA A 31 -47.59 19.22 1.36
C ALA A 31 -48.09 17.82 1.77
N TRP A 32 -48.14 17.54 3.07
CA TRP A 32 -48.68 16.29 3.60
C TRP A 32 -50.18 16.13 3.36
N THR A 33 -50.97 17.17 3.59
CA THR A 33 -52.43 17.10 3.37
C THR A 33 -52.78 16.90 1.89
N LEU A 34 -51.96 17.41 0.98
CA LEU A 34 -52.09 17.15 -0.46
C LEU A 34 -51.65 15.71 -0.83
N LEU A 35 -50.59 15.19 -0.23
CA LEU A 35 -50.07 13.84 -0.51
C LEU A 35 -50.92 12.71 0.12
N ASP A 36 -51.45 12.91 1.33
CA ASP A 36 -52.42 11.99 1.98
C ASP A 36 -53.78 12.00 1.27
N ALA A 37 -54.19 13.15 0.73
CA ALA A 37 -55.45 13.26 -0.01
C ALA A 37 -55.41 12.57 -1.39
N GLU A 38 -54.22 12.40 -1.98
CA GLU A 38 -54.05 11.82 -3.32
C GLU A 38 -53.59 10.34 -3.31
N ALA A 39 -53.20 9.76 -2.18
CA ALA A 39 -52.59 8.42 -2.18
C ALA A 39 -53.20 7.42 -1.18
N GLY A 40 -53.92 6.43 -1.72
CA GLY A 40 -53.90 5.10 -1.12
C GLY A 40 -52.46 4.58 -1.14
N HIS A 41 -51.87 4.36 0.04
CA HIS A 41 -50.45 4.10 0.27
C HIS A 41 -49.80 2.88 -0.45
N GLU A 42 -50.52 2.14 -1.30
CA GLU A 42 -50.11 0.80 -1.73
C GLU A 42 -49.29 0.72 -3.04
N HIS A 43 -49.10 1.79 -3.82
CA HIS A 43 -48.54 1.64 -5.19
C HIS A 43 -47.56 2.72 -5.68
N TRP A 44 -46.88 3.46 -4.81
CA TRP A 44 -45.91 4.45 -5.29
C TRP A 44 -44.64 3.81 -5.85
N PRO A 45 -44.15 4.30 -7.01
CA PRO A 45 -42.79 3.99 -7.48
C PRO A 45 -41.75 4.35 -6.40
N GLN A 46 -40.70 3.52 -6.29
CA GLN A 46 -39.71 3.62 -5.22
C GLN A 46 -38.95 4.96 -5.21
N ASP A 47 -38.74 5.55 -6.39
CA ASP A 47 -38.15 6.87 -6.60
C ASP A 47 -39.05 7.99 -6.08
N VAL A 48 -40.34 8.00 -6.46
CA VAL A 48 -41.34 8.96 -5.96
C VAL A 48 -41.47 8.86 -4.43
N TYR A 49 -41.50 7.65 -3.90
CA TYR A 49 -41.53 7.41 -2.46
C TYR A 49 -40.27 7.96 -1.76
N ALA A 50 -39.09 7.77 -2.35
CA ALA A 50 -37.84 8.32 -1.82
C ALA A 50 -37.79 9.86 -1.88
N GLU A 51 -38.31 10.48 -2.95
CA GLU A 51 -38.44 11.93 -3.08
C GLU A 51 -39.35 12.51 -1.99
N VAL A 52 -40.50 11.88 -1.77
CA VAL A 52 -41.40 12.28 -0.70
C VAL A 52 -40.74 12.07 0.66
N LEU A 53 -40.10 10.92 0.91
CA LEU A 53 -39.32 10.69 2.13
C LEU A 53 -38.20 11.71 2.35
N ALA A 54 -37.67 12.37 1.31
CA ALA A 54 -36.68 13.45 1.43
C ALA A 54 -37.30 14.80 1.82
N VAL A 55 -38.57 15.03 1.50
CA VAL A 55 -39.33 16.25 1.85
C VAL A 55 -40.00 16.11 3.22
N VAL A 56 -40.69 15.00 3.45
CA VAL A 56 -41.76 14.82 4.44
C VAL A 56 -41.34 14.71 5.89
N ALA A 57 -40.13 14.21 6.20
CA ALA A 57 -39.78 13.92 7.59
C ALA A 57 -39.68 15.20 8.44
N TYR A 58 -40.76 15.45 9.17
CA TYR A 58 -40.84 16.40 10.26
C TYR A 58 -39.95 15.88 11.41
N PRO A 59 -39.29 16.74 12.19
CA PRO A 59 -38.43 16.33 13.32
C PRO A 59 -39.12 15.43 14.38
N GLY A 60 -40.45 15.27 14.31
CA GLY A 60 -41.25 14.43 15.21
C GLY A 60 -41.80 13.12 14.62
N TYR A 61 -41.39 12.70 13.41
CA TYR A 61 -41.88 11.44 12.80
C TYR A 61 -40.78 10.35 12.75
N PRO A 62 -40.52 9.63 13.85
CA PRO A 62 -39.43 8.64 13.96
C PRO A 62 -39.60 7.41 13.05
N LYS A 63 -40.79 7.18 12.48
CA LYS A 63 -41.10 6.01 11.65
C LYS A 63 -40.40 5.99 10.28
N CYS A 64 -39.88 7.13 9.80
CA CYS A 64 -39.26 7.21 8.47
C CYS A 64 -37.77 6.84 8.46
N ILE A 65 -37.05 6.97 9.58
CA ILE A 65 -35.61 6.70 9.66
C ILE A 65 -35.25 5.25 9.36
N PRO A 66 -35.96 4.23 9.89
CA PRO A 66 -35.69 2.83 9.53
C PRO A 66 -35.79 2.56 8.02
N THR A 67 -36.76 3.19 7.35
CA THR A 67 -36.94 3.07 5.89
C THR A 67 -35.83 3.74 5.11
N ILE A 68 -35.44 4.97 5.49
CA ILE A 68 -34.30 5.67 4.88
C ILE A 68 -33.01 4.87 5.08
N ARG A 69 -32.83 4.28 6.26
CA ARG A 69 -31.69 3.41 6.58
C ARG A 69 -31.67 2.17 5.71
N TYR A 70 -32.81 1.52 5.51
CA TYR A 70 -32.92 0.35 4.63
C TYR A 70 -32.55 0.72 3.18
N LEU A 71 -33.07 1.84 2.66
CA LEU A 71 -32.74 2.32 1.32
C LEU A 71 -31.24 2.61 1.18
N ALA A 72 -30.64 3.34 2.13
CA ALA A 72 -29.21 3.62 2.10
C ALA A 72 -28.37 2.35 2.17
N LYS A 73 -28.70 1.39 3.07
CA LYS A 73 -27.99 0.10 3.17
C LYS A 73 -28.12 -0.73 1.89
N ALA A 74 -29.26 -0.68 1.20
CA ALA A 74 -29.44 -1.38 -0.07
C ALA A 74 -28.58 -0.78 -1.18
N GLU A 75 -28.48 0.55 -1.25
CA GLU A 75 -27.71 1.27 -2.28
C GLU A 75 -26.20 1.33 -2.02
N LEU A 76 -25.75 1.13 -0.78
CA LEU A 76 -24.33 1.09 -0.39
C LEU A 76 -23.71 -0.31 -0.53
N ARG A 77 -24.44 -1.31 -1.02
CA ARG A 77 -23.91 -2.66 -1.31
C ARG A 77 -23.12 -2.67 -2.63
N ILE A 78 -22.23 -3.66 -2.76
CA ILE A 78 -21.37 -3.89 -3.94
C ILE A 78 -22.20 -3.98 -5.24
N SER A 79 -23.42 -4.53 -5.16
CA SER A 79 -24.44 -4.37 -6.19
C SER A 79 -25.45 -3.33 -5.70
N PRO A 80 -25.29 -2.03 -6.05
CA PRO A 80 -26.26 -1.01 -5.68
C PRO A 80 -27.64 -1.40 -6.24
N GLY A 81 -28.69 -0.99 -5.54
CA GLY A 81 -30.04 -1.20 -6.02
C GLY A 81 -30.30 -0.39 -7.29
N PRO A 82 -31.45 -0.61 -7.95
CA PRO A 82 -31.81 0.11 -9.17
C PRO A 82 -32.24 1.57 -8.91
N LEU A 83 -32.14 2.07 -7.68
CA LEU A 83 -32.72 3.37 -7.32
C LEU A 83 -31.81 4.53 -7.75
N ALA A 84 -32.23 5.19 -8.83
CA ALA A 84 -31.59 6.42 -9.29
C ALA A 84 -32.40 7.63 -8.80
N LEU A 85 -31.78 8.51 -8.02
CA LEU A 85 -32.40 9.76 -7.55
C LEU A 85 -31.53 10.97 -7.90
N GLN A 86 -32.15 12.14 -7.97
CA GLN A 86 -31.40 13.39 -8.09
C GLN A 86 -30.47 13.59 -6.88
N PRO A 87 -29.25 14.11 -7.05
CA PRO A 87 -28.29 14.28 -5.94
C PRO A 87 -28.85 15.06 -4.74
N ILE A 88 -29.71 16.05 -4.97
CA ILE A 88 -30.37 16.80 -3.89
C ILE A 88 -31.29 15.92 -3.03
N VAL A 89 -31.98 14.96 -3.64
CA VAL A 89 -32.85 14.02 -2.93
C VAL A 89 -31.99 13.13 -2.04
N TRP A 90 -30.91 12.56 -2.60
CA TRP A 90 -29.93 11.79 -1.84
C TRP A 90 -29.33 12.58 -0.68
N GLY A 91 -28.92 13.83 -0.91
CA GLY A 91 -28.36 14.69 0.13
C GLY A 91 -29.32 14.92 1.30
N HIS A 92 -30.61 15.12 1.01
CA HIS A 92 -31.64 15.27 2.05
C HIS A 92 -31.90 13.98 2.83
N LEU A 93 -31.90 12.82 2.16
CA LEU A 93 -32.04 11.52 2.81
C LEU A 93 -30.83 11.21 3.71
N LEU A 94 -29.61 11.39 3.21
CA LEU A 94 -28.37 11.22 3.97
C LEU A 94 -28.31 12.14 5.18
N ARG A 95 -28.71 13.39 5.03
CA ARG A 95 -28.73 14.33 6.16
C ARG A 95 -29.59 13.85 7.30
N ARG A 96 -30.78 13.31 7.01
CA ARG A 96 -31.66 12.75 8.04
C ARG A 96 -31.05 11.53 8.70
N LEU A 97 -30.44 10.66 7.90
CA LEU A 97 -29.78 9.45 8.40
C LEU A 97 -28.62 9.80 9.35
N ILE A 98 -27.79 10.78 9.00
CA ILE A 98 -26.62 11.17 9.79
C ILE A 98 -27.01 12.03 11.00
N SER A 99 -28.07 12.85 10.93
CA SER A 99 -28.55 13.61 12.09
C SER A 99 -29.23 12.74 13.16
N SER A 100 -29.61 11.50 12.83
CA SER A 100 -30.38 10.61 13.71
C SER A 100 -29.51 9.57 14.44
N ASP A 101 -28.22 9.87 14.61
CA ASP A 101 -27.14 8.97 15.04
C ASP A 101 -26.88 7.83 14.03
N PRO A 102 -25.89 7.97 13.13
CA PRO A 102 -25.55 6.91 12.20
C PRO A 102 -24.99 5.74 12.99
N GLU A 103 -25.56 4.55 12.80
CA GLU A 103 -24.91 3.31 13.24
C GLU A 103 -23.48 3.28 12.69
N ASP A 104 -22.51 2.83 13.50
CA ASP A 104 -21.10 2.72 13.08
C ASP A 104 -20.94 1.93 11.76
N ALA A 105 -21.87 1.01 11.50
CA ALA A 105 -21.96 0.21 10.28
C ALA A 105 -22.13 1.02 8.97
N LEU A 106 -22.59 2.28 9.03
CA LEU A 106 -22.74 3.14 7.85
C LEU A 106 -21.52 4.02 7.57
N ILE A 107 -20.66 4.25 8.57
CA ILE A 107 -19.51 5.16 8.44
C ILE A 107 -18.54 4.63 7.40
N GLN A 108 -18.19 3.34 7.48
CA GLN A 108 -17.21 2.74 6.57
C GLN A 108 -17.66 2.79 5.10
N PRO A 109 -18.89 2.36 4.73
CA PRO A 109 -19.38 2.51 3.36
C PRO A 109 -19.46 3.97 2.87
N LEU A 110 -19.89 4.90 3.74
CA LEU A 110 -19.97 6.32 3.37
C LEU A 110 -18.58 6.93 3.16
N PHE A 111 -17.62 6.57 4.00
CA PHE A 111 -16.24 7.01 3.88
C PHE A 111 -15.59 6.47 2.60
N HIS A 112 -15.85 5.20 2.28
CA HIS A 112 -15.39 4.56 1.04
C HIS A 112 -15.94 5.25 -0.22
N ALA A 113 -17.17 5.78 -0.16
CA ALA A 113 -17.79 6.47 -1.28
C ALA A 113 -17.23 7.88 -1.55
N ILE A 114 -16.41 8.43 -0.64
CA ILE A 114 -15.73 9.71 -0.85
C ILE A 114 -14.60 9.50 -1.88
N PRO A 115 -14.54 10.30 -2.96
CA PRO A 115 -13.59 10.07 -4.03
C PRO A 115 -12.16 10.33 -3.56
N SER A 116 -11.20 9.51 -4.01
CA SER A 116 -9.77 9.65 -3.65
C SER A 116 -9.20 11.05 -3.90
N ARG A 117 -9.66 11.72 -4.96
CA ARG A 117 -9.28 13.11 -5.31
C ARG A 117 -9.58 14.12 -4.20
N TYR A 118 -10.61 13.89 -3.39
CA TYR A 118 -10.97 14.77 -2.28
C TYR A 118 -9.91 14.79 -1.17
N TRP A 119 -9.07 13.76 -1.07
CA TRP A 119 -8.08 13.63 0.00
C TRP A 119 -6.71 14.20 -0.35
N ARG A 120 -6.50 14.67 -1.57
CA ARG A 120 -5.21 15.24 -1.97
C ARG A 120 -5.02 16.64 -1.38
N ALA A 121 -3.79 16.99 -1.00
CA ALA A 121 -3.48 18.32 -0.48
C ALA A 121 -3.76 19.43 -1.50
N ASP A 122 -3.52 19.18 -2.79
CA ASP A 122 -3.72 20.10 -3.90
C ASP A 122 -5.17 20.17 -4.44
N TYR A 123 -6.10 19.48 -3.78
CA TYR A 123 -7.50 19.44 -4.18
C TYR A 123 -8.14 20.85 -4.18
N VAL A 124 -8.73 21.19 -5.31
CA VAL A 124 -9.53 22.41 -5.48
C VAL A 124 -11.01 22.02 -5.57
N PRO A 125 -11.88 22.51 -4.67
CA PRO A 125 -13.28 22.15 -4.69
C PRO A 125 -13.98 22.70 -5.95
N PRO A 126 -14.86 21.91 -6.60
CA PRO A 126 -15.73 22.42 -7.65
C PRO A 126 -16.74 23.42 -7.06
N PRO A 127 -17.46 24.19 -7.89
CA PRO A 127 -18.51 25.09 -7.42
C PRO A 127 -19.50 24.36 -6.50
N ILE A 128 -19.72 24.90 -5.30
CA ILE A 128 -20.59 24.31 -4.29
C ILE A 128 -21.91 25.08 -4.24
N PHE A 129 -23.01 24.38 -4.45
CA PHE A 129 -24.32 24.83 -4.05
C PHE A 129 -24.53 24.49 -2.57
N SER A 130 -24.62 25.52 -1.73
CA SER A 130 -25.00 25.35 -0.33
C SER A 130 -26.50 25.63 -0.17
N ALA A 131 -27.26 24.59 0.12
CA ALA A 131 -28.64 24.76 0.53
C ALA A 131 -28.69 25.43 1.92
N ARG A 132 -29.75 26.20 2.17
CA ARG A 132 -29.98 26.96 3.43
C ARG A 132 -29.94 26.13 4.71
N ASN A 133 -29.92 24.81 4.57
CA ASN A 133 -30.02 23.82 5.63
C ASN A 133 -28.69 23.11 5.93
N GLY A 134 -27.58 23.64 5.41
CA GLY A 134 -26.22 23.12 5.58
C GLY A 134 -25.80 22.06 4.56
N LEU A 135 -26.70 21.60 3.68
CA LEU A 135 -26.37 20.61 2.65
C LEU A 135 -25.47 21.25 1.58
N LYS A 136 -24.29 20.67 1.36
CA LYS A 136 -23.32 21.07 0.34
C LYS A 136 -23.39 20.10 -0.83
N ILE A 137 -23.65 20.61 -2.03
CA ILE A 137 -23.72 19.83 -3.27
C ILE A 137 -22.73 20.42 -4.27
N CYS A 138 -21.81 19.61 -4.77
CA CYS A 138 -20.91 20.00 -5.85
C CYS A 138 -21.67 20.10 -7.16
N LEU A 139 -21.31 21.08 -7.99
CA LEU A 139 -21.82 21.26 -9.35
C LEU A 139 -20.66 21.13 -10.36
N PRO A 140 -20.15 19.91 -10.59
CA PRO A 140 -19.10 19.69 -11.57
C PRO A 140 -19.59 20.01 -12.99
N SER A 141 -18.84 20.85 -13.71
CA SER A 141 -19.21 21.40 -15.03
C SER A 141 -19.36 20.37 -16.15
N HIS A 142 -18.84 19.16 -15.98
CA HIS A 142 -18.81 18.09 -16.99
C HIS A 142 -19.88 17.02 -16.78
N LEU A 143 -20.61 17.05 -15.67
CA LEU A 143 -21.63 16.06 -15.35
C LEU A 143 -23.03 16.59 -15.71
N ARG A 144 -23.85 15.72 -16.31
CA ARG A 144 -25.24 16.07 -16.66
C ARG A 144 -26.12 16.00 -15.42
N ASP A 145 -27.07 16.94 -15.33
CA ASP A 145 -28.20 16.85 -14.40
C ASP A 145 -28.98 15.56 -14.66
N GLY A 146 -28.86 14.58 -13.75
CA GLY A 146 -29.43 13.26 -13.94
C GLY A 146 -29.63 12.53 -12.61
N ALA A 147 -30.59 11.63 -12.59
CA ALA A 147 -30.78 10.71 -11.47
C ALA A 147 -29.62 9.71 -11.43
N VAL A 148 -29.06 9.48 -10.25
CA VAL A 148 -27.88 8.64 -10.02
C VAL A 148 -28.08 7.75 -8.80
N SER A 149 -27.33 6.65 -8.72
CA SER A 149 -27.28 5.82 -7.51
C SER A 149 -26.65 6.59 -6.34
N LEU A 150 -26.86 6.13 -5.10
CA LEU A 150 -26.31 6.80 -3.91
C LEU A 150 -24.77 6.92 -3.96
N LEU A 151 -24.06 5.85 -4.32
CA LEU A 151 -22.60 5.85 -4.44
C LEU A 151 -22.11 6.89 -5.46
N SER A 152 -22.77 6.95 -6.62
CA SER A 152 -22.46 7.95 -7.65
C SER A 152 -22.79 9.37 -7.18
N ALA A 153 -23.89 9.52 -6.42
CA ALA A 153 -24.28 10.80 -5.83
C ALA A 153 -23.21 11.29 -4.85
N ILE A 154 -22.67 10.40 -4.01
CA ILE A 154 -21.59 10.72 -3.07
C ILE A 154 -20.32 11.05 -3.83
N ASP A 155 -19.82 10.15 -4.68
CA ASP A 155 -18.56 10.33 -5.41
C ASP A 155 -18.53 11.66 -6.18
N SER A 156 -19.61 11.99 -6.87
CA SER A 156 -19.62 13.11 -7.81
C SER A 156 -20.17 14.42 -7.22
N TYR A 157 -21.08 14.38 -6.24
CA TYR A 157 -21.84 15.56 -5.81
C TYR A 157 -21.80 15.81 -4.30
N LEU A 158 -21.96 14.78 -3.47
CA LEU A 158 -22.26 14.94 -2.04
C LEU A 158 -21.06 14.70 -1.13
N TYR A 159 -19.90 14.30 -1.66
CA TYR A 159 -18.73 13.96 -0.85
C TYR A 159 -18.26 15.05 0.15
N PRO A 160 -18.32 16.38 -0.11
CA PRO A 160 -17.93 17.34 0.93
C PRO A 160 -18.90 17.33 2.11
N TYR A 161 -20.19 17.18 1.83
CA TYR A 161 -21.21 17.06 2.88
C TYR A 161 -21.03 15.78 3.69
N VAL A 162 -20.78 14.65 3.02
CA VAL A 162 -20.53 13.36 3.69
C VAL A 162 -19.27 13.44 4.55
N ALA A 163 -18.18 14.00 4.02
CA ALA A 163 -16.93 14.19 4.75
C ALA A 163 -17.13 15.09 5.99
N ASP A 164 -17.80 16.23 5.86
CA ASP A 164 -18.11 17.12 6.98
C ASP A 164 -18.94 16.40 8.06
N ALA A 165 -19.93 15.61 7.64
CA ALA A 165 -20.82 14.91 8.56
C ALA A 165 -20.09 13.79 9.32
N ILE A 166 -19.17 13.08 8.65
CA ILE A 166 -18.25 12.12 9.30
C ILE A 166 -17.33 12.87 10.26
N TYR A 167 -16.74 14.00 9.83
CA TYR A 167 -15.85 14.81 10.67
C TYR A 167 -16.50 15.23 11.98
N GLN A 168 -17.73 15.78 11.93
CA GLN A 168 -18.43 16.21 13.13
C GLN A 168 -18.67 15.08 14.14
N ARG A 169 -18.74 13.82 13.70
CA ARG A 169 -18.86 12.66 14.60
C ARG A 169 -17.57 12.38 15.37
N PHE A 170 -16.42 12.56 14.72
CA PHE A 170 -15.11 12.37 15.35
C PHE A 170 -14.60 13.64 16.04
N ARG A 171 -15.29 14.76 15.87
CA ARG A 171 -14.94 16.03 16.51
C ARG A 171 -15.11 15.92 18.03
N GLY A 172 -13.98 15.85 18.74
CA GLY A 172 -13.92 15.75 20.21
C GLY A 172 -13.39 14.42 20.76
N THR A 173 -13.01 13.46 19.91
CA THR A 173 -12.46 12.18 20.39
C THR A 173 -10.97 12.23 20.74
N THR A 174 -10.24 13.28 20.33
CA THR A 174 -8.79 13.39 20.55
C THR A 174 -8.33 14.82 20.36
N ASP A 175 -7.69 15.41 21.37
CA ASP A 175 -6.99 16.69 21.22
C ASP A 175 -5.64 16.40 20.52
N ILE A 176 -5.60 16.59 19.21
CA ILE A 176 -4.38 16.42 18.40
C ILE A 176 -3.42 17.59 18.63
N ALA A 177 -3.95 18.73 19.11
CA ALA A 177 -3.19 19.92 19.41
C ALA A 177 -2.80 19.94 20.88
N ASP A 178 -1.49 19.84 21.16
CA ASP A 178 -0.97 20.23 22.47
C ASP A 178 -0.61 21.72 22.40
N PRO A 179 -1.07 22.58 23.33
CA PRO A 179 -0.66 23.98 23.37
C PRO A 179 0.86 24.20 23.53
N THR A 180 1.61 23.15 23.87
CA THR A 180 3.08 23.16 23.96
C THR A 180 3.79 22.68 22.69
N ASP A 181 3.05 22.36 21.63
CA ASP A 181 3.63 21.84 20.39
C ASP A 181 4.47 22.86 19.60
N GLU A 182 5.52 22.34 18.95
CA GLU A 182 6.35 23.07 18.00
C GLU A 182 5.53 23.62 16.82
N PHE A 183 4.45 22.93 16.44
CA PHE A 183 3.57 23.31 15.35
C PHE A 183 2.10 23.33 15.77
N PRO A 184 1.29 24.28 15.26
CA PRO A 184 -0.14 24.25 15.47
C PRO A 184 -0.79 23.07 14.75
N ALA A 185 -2.05 22.77 15.10
CA ALA A 185 -2.85 21.77 14.39
C ALA A 185 -2.87 22.03 12.87
N PRO A 186 -2.97 20.97 12.03
CA PRO A 186 -3.05 21.11 10.60
C PRO A 186 -4.13 22.10 10.18
N PRO A 187 -3.81 23.08 9.29
CA PRO A 187 -4.78 24.08 8.87
C PRO A 187 -5.90 23.49 8.01
N ASP A 188 -5.63 22.39 7.31
CA ASP A 188 -6.62 21.71 6.49
C ASP A 188 -7.53 20.80 7.34
N PRO A 189 -8.85 21.04 7.38
CA PRO A 189 -9.78 20.22 8.15
C PRO A 189 -9.84 18.76 7.69
N ARG A 190 -9.47 18.45 6.45
CA ARG A 190 -9.45 17.08 5.92
C ARG A 190 -8.34 16.27 6.55
N LEU A 191 -7.13 16.81 6.60
CA LEU A 191 -6.02 16.14 7.28
C LEU A 191 -6.31 16.04 8.77
N HIS A 192 -6.83 17.10 9.38
CA HIS A 192 -7.22 17.06 10.79
C HIS A 192 -8.22 15.92 11.07
N MET A 193 -9.28 15.80 10.27
CA MET A 193 -10.24 14.69 10.38
C MET A 193 -9.55 13.32 10.27
N LEU A 194 -8.72 13.13 9.25
CA LEU A 194 -8.03 11.85 9.02
C LEU A 194 -7.14 11.47 10.21
N LEU A 195 -6.42 12.45 10.78
CA LEU A 195 -5.59 12.25 11.96
C LEU A 195 -6.43 11.93 13.20
N THR A 196 -7.58 12.58 13.39
CA THR A 196 -8.51 12.26 14.49
C THR A 196 -9.04 10.85 14.38
N MET A 197 -9.42 10.43 13.16
CA MET A 197 -9.88 9.07 12.90
C MET A 197 -8.76 8.05 13.11
N ALA A 198 -7.53 8.35 12.66
CA ALA A 198 -6.37 7.48 12.83
C ALA A 198 -5.94 7.34 14.29
N ALA A 199 -6.16 8.36 15.14
CA ALA A 199 -5.89 8.30 16.57
C ALA A 199 -7.01 7.60 17.37
N SER A 200 -8.19 7.40 16.78
CA SER A 200 -9.34 6.82 17.49
C SER A 200 -9.26 5.30 17.60
N ARG A 201 -9.25 4.79 18.84
CA ARG A 201 -9.33 3.34 19.13
C ARG A 201 -10.57 2.66 18.55
N SER A 202 -11.69 3.37 18.39
CA SER A 202 -12.91 2.80 17.80
C SER A 202 -12.72 2.46 16.33
N VAL A 203 -11.85 3.18 15.61
CA VAL A 203 -11.53 2.93 14.20
C VAL A 203 -10.58 1.74 14.06
N HIS A 204 -9.68 1.54 15.02
CA HIS A 204 -8.74 0.40 15.05
C HIS A 204 -9.45 -0.94 15.29
N ARG A 205 -10.52 -0.95 16.08
CA ARG A 205 -11.17 -2.17 16.60
C ARG A 205 -12.36 -2.66 15.78
N VAL A 206 -12.65 -2.06 14.63
CA VAL A 206 -13.79 -2.50 13.80
C VAL A 206 -13.45 -3.84 13.17
N ALA A 207 -13.96 -4.92 13.76
CA ALA A 207 -13.91 -6.26 13.17
C ALA A 207 -14.64 -6.22 11.83
N VAL A 208 -13.88 -6.34 10.73
CA VAL A 208 -14.48 -6.43 9.40
C VAL A 208 -14.98 -7.87 9.22
N ALA A 209 -16.29 -8.03 9.04
CA ALA A 209 -16.90 -9.35 8.83
C ALA A 209 -16.44 -10.02 7.51
N ASP A 210 -15.83 -9.25 6.60
CA ASP A 210 -15.33 -9.72 5.30
C ASP A 210 -13.85 -9.29 5.13
N PRO A 211 -12.90 -10.23 5.06
CA PRO A 211 -11.48 -9.91 4.88
C PRO A 211 -11.16 -9.25 3.52
N SER A 212 -12.06 -9.33 2.53
CA SER A 212 -11.86 -8.73 1.20
C SER A 212 -12.07 -7.21 1.17
N ILE A 213 -12.73 -6.64 2.18
CA ILE A 213 -12.99 -5.20 2.26
C ILE A 213 -11.91 -4.55 3.14
N ASP A 214 -11.33 -3.46 2.64
CA ASP A 214 -10.38 -2.66 3.41
C ASP A 214 -11.09 -2.06 4.64
N SER A 215 -10.43 -2.16 5.80
CA SER A 215 -10.95 -1.63 7.05
C SER A 215 -11.05 -0.11 6.96
N LEU A 216 -11.94 0.50 7.77
CA LEU A 216 -12.00 1.95 7.88
C LEU A 216 -10.63 2.54 8.23
N PHE A 217 -9.89 1.88 9.13
CA PHE A 217 -8.55 2.25 9.49
C PHE A 217 -7.58 2.27 8.29
N ILE A 218 -7.51 1.20 7.48
CA ILE A 218 -6.67 1.18 6.26
C ILE A 218 -7.02 2.34 5.33
N MET A 219 -8.31 2.61 5.12
CA MET A 219 -8.72 3.69 4.22
C MET A 219 -8.24 5.04 4.75
N VAL A 220 -8.38 5.29 6.05
CA VAL A 220 -7.88 6.52 6.69
C VAL A 220 -6.37 6.65 6.51
N ILE A 221 -5.60 5.60 6.83
CA ILE A 221 -4.13 5.59 6.67
C ILE A 221 -3.74 5.86 5.21
N ARG A 222 -4.37 5.21 4.24
CA ARG A 222 -4.11 5.45 2.81
C ARG A 222 -4.44 6.88 2.39
N HIS A 223 -5.53 7.46 2.90
CA HIS A 223 -5.87 8.85 2.59
C HIS A 223 -4.91 9.86 3.24
N ILE A 224 -4.35 9.56 4.42
CA ILE A 224 -3.23 10.35 4.97
C ILE A 224 -2.03 10.28 4.02
N GLY A 225 -1.65 9.08 3.57
CA GLY A 225 -0.55 8.92 2.61
C GLY A 225 -0.78 9.66 1.29
N MET A 226 -2.01 9.65 0.77
CA MET A 226 -2.41 10.42 -0.41
C MET A 226 -2.32 11.92 -0.18
N TYR A 227 -2.78 12.40 0.98
CA TYR A 227 -2.69 13.80 1.35
C TYR A 227 -1.23 14.27 1.40
N MET A 228 -0.36 13.47 2.03
CA MET A 228 1.07 13.76 2.16
C MET A 228 1.88 13.54 0.88
N GLY A 229 1.27 12.96 -0.17
CA GLY A 229 1.98 12.61 -1.40
C GLY A 229 3.02 11.51 -1.23
N VAL A 230 2.94 10.71 -0.16
CA VAL A 230 3.92 9.66 0.16
C VAL A 230 3.46 8.26 -0.26
N SER A 231 2.17 8.06 -0.57
CA SER A 231 1.65 6.74 -0.99
C SER A 231 2.29 6.17 -2.26
N SER A 232 2.80 7.03 -3.14
CA SER A 232 3.50 6.61 -4.36
C SER A 232 5.01 6.43 -4.16
N LEU A 233 5.54 6.79 -2.99
CA LEU A 233 6.96 6.70 -2.71
C LEU A 233 7.35 5.28 -2.34
N ARG A 234 8.42 4.77 -2.95
CA ARG A 234 8.98 3.47 -2.60
C ARG A 234 10.08 3.70 -1.56
N LEU A 235 9.99 3.01 -0.42
CA LEU A 235 11.04 3.04 0.60
C LEU A 235 12.33 2.37 0.13
N TYR A 236 12.21 1.37 -0.73
CA TYR A 236 13.33 0.67 -1.31
C TYR A 236 13.75 1.33 -2.62
N ASN A 237 14.98 1.84 -2.66
CA ASN A 237 15.62 2.30 -3.87
C ASN A 237 16.09 1.06 -4.63
N ASP A 238 15.45 0.74 -5.75
CA ASP A 238 15.97 -0.30 -6.63
C ASP A 238 17.38 0.13 -7.08
N PRO A 239 18.43 -0.66 -6.77
CA PRO A 239 19.81 -0.33 -7.14
C PRO A 239 20.01 -0.21 -8.65
N VAL A 240 19.07 -0.71 -9.47
CA VAL A 240 19.07 -0.60 -10.94
C VAL A 240 18.35 0.67 -11.41
N LEU A 241 17.32 1.14 -10.71
CA LEU A 241 16.47 2.27 -11.15
C LEU A 241 16.80 3.61 -10.46
N GLY A 242 17.67 3.63 -9.45
CA GLY A 242 18.35 4.85 -8.99
C GLY A 242 17.43 6.01 -8.56
N GLY A 243 16.23 5.72 -8.07
CA GLY A 243 15.35 6.74 -7.52
C GLY A 243 15.73 7.05 -6.08
N ASN A 244 16.19 8.25 -5.77
CA ASN A 244 16.32 8.71 -4.39
C ASN A 244 14.95 9.15 -3.86
N MET A 245 14.66 8.78 -2.61
CA MET A 245 13.49 9.30 -1.89
C MET A 245 13.57 10.84 -1.84
N PRO A 246 12.52 11.57 -2.27
CA PRO A 246 12.51 13.02 -2.13
C PRO A 246 12.49 13.40 -0.65
N SER A 247 13.34 14.35 -0.28
CA SER A 247 13.42 14.91 1.07
C SER A 247 12.73 16.27 1.11
N PHE A 248 11.83 16.44 2.06
CA PHE A 248 11.06 17.66 2.28
C PHE A 248 11.41 18.26 3.64
N GLU A 249 11.22 19.56 3.80
CA GLU A 249 11.33 20.20 5.12
C GLU A 249 10.21 19.73 6.06
N LEU A 250 10.49 19.71 7.37
CA LEU A 250 9.47 19.40 8.36
C LEU A 250 8.44 20.53 8.41
N ASP A 251 7.27 20.29 7.81
CA ASP A 251 6.13 21.20 7.81
C ASP A 251 5.07 20.81 8.88
N PRO A 252 4.09 21.69 9.19
CA PRO A 252 3.07 21.40 10.20
C PRO A 252 2.25 20.13 9.93
N ASN A 253 2.00 19.79 8.66
CA ASN A 253 1.25 18.59 8.29
C ASN A 253 2.09 17.33 8.52
N ARG A 254 3.36 17.33 8.10
CA ARG A 254 4.31 16.23 8.36
C ARG A 254 4.50 15.99 9.85
N HIS A 255 4.70 17.07 10.61
CA HIS A 255 4.82 16.99 12.05
C HIS A 255 3.57 16.34 12.68
N ALA A 256 2.37 16.82 12.33
CA ALA A 256 1.13 16.27 12.89
C ALA A 256 0.89 14.80 12.52
N VAL A 257 1.23 14.41 11.28
CA VAL A 257 1.15 13.01 10.83
C VAL A 257 2.10 12.12 11.64
N LEU A 258 3.37 12.50 11.74
CA LEU A 258 4.35 11.74 12.53
C LEU A 258 3.97 11.70 14.02
N LYS A 259 3.41 12.78 14.57
CA LYS A 259 2.97 12.86 15.96
C LYS A 259 1.82 11.89 16.27
N VAL A 260 0.95 11.61 15.30
CA VAL A 260 -0.13 10.62 15.46
C VAL A 260 0.35 9.20 15.17
N LEU A 261 1.18 9.01 14.13
CA LEU A 261 1.63 7.70 13.71
C LEU A 261 2.69 7.11 14.66
N TYR A 262 3.59 7.92 15.22
CA TYR A 262 4.66 7.41 16.09
C TYR A 262 4.09 6.68 17.34
N PRO A 263 3.21 7.30 18.17
CA PRO A 263 2.61 6.61 19.31
C PRO A 263 1.80 5.38 18.91
N LEU A 264 1.22 5.39 17.69
CA LEU A 264 0.48 4.26 17.17
C LEU A 264 1.41 3.08 16.88
N VAL A 265 2.51 3.29 16.16
CA VAL A 265 3.45 2.21 15.80
C VAL A 265 4.36 1.80 16.98
N SER A 266 4.57 2.68 17.95
CA SER A 266 5.35 2.39 19.16
C SER A 266 4.50 1.79 20.29
N SER A 267 3.18 1.69 20.12
CA SER A 267 2.28 1.13 21.12
C SER A 267 2.54 -0.37 21.28
N TYR A 268 2.45 -0.88 22.51
CA TYR A 268 2.48 -2.32 22.78
C TYR A 268 1.30 -3.07 22.12
N GLU A 269 0.19 -2.36 21.82
CA GLU A 269 -0.97 -2.91 21.12
C GLU A 269 -0.70 -3.08 19.60
N PHE A 270 0.34 -2.44 19.07
CA PHE A 270 0.75 -2.54 17.67
C PHE A 270 1.59 -3.80 17.47
N GLY A 271 1.06 -4.77 16.72
CA GLY A 271 1.60 -6.14 16.63
C GLY A 271 0.77 -7.18 17.41
N ASP A 272 -0.24 -6.76 18.16
CA ASP A 272 -1.21 -7.68 18.79
C ASP A 272 -2.32 -8.08 17.79
N THR A 273 -3.01 -9.18 18.09
CA THR A 273 -4.09 -9.82 17.31
C THR A 273 -5.32 -8.95 17.03
N TRP A 274 -5.43 -7.77 17.65
CA TRP A 274 -6.56 -6.85 17.48
C TRP A 274 -6.58 -6.12 16.15
N MET A 275 -5.43 -6.03 15.46
CA MET A 275 -5.30 -5.38 14.15
C MET A 275 -4.78 -6.40 13.13
N ARG A 276 -5.32 -6.38 11.91
CA ARG A 276 -4.87 -7.29 10.85
C ARG A 276 -3.42 -6.98 10.46
N SER A 277 -2.61 -7.99 10.14
CA SER A 277 -1.21 -7.83 9.73
C SER A 277 -1.06 -6.83 8.57
N LYS A 278 -1.95 -6.89 7.56
CA LYS A 278 -2.00 -5.95 6.43
C LYS A 278 -2.24 -4.50 6.89
N ASP A 279 -3.12 -4.29 7.87
CA ASP A 279 -3.44 -2.97 8.41
C ASP A 279 -2.22 -2.38 9.14
N GLN A 280 -1.52 -3.21 9.92
CA GLN A 280 -0.27 -2.86 10.61
C GLN A 280 0.83 -2.52 9.60
N CYS A 281 1.01 -3.33 8.56
CA CYS A 281 2.00 -3.09 7.51
C CYS A 281 1.79 -1.76 6.79
N ILE A 282 0.54 -1.44 6.42
CA ILE A 282 0.24 -0.17 5.73
C ILE A 282 0.46 1.03 6.66
N ALA A 283 0.12 0.93 7.94
CA ALA A 283 0.37 1.99 8.91
C ALA A 283 1.88 2.21 9.15
N LEU A 284 2.64 1.12 9.31
CA LEU A 284 4.09 1.16 9.47
C LEU A 284 4.79 1.71 8.23
N LEU A 285 4.36 1.27 7.04
CA LEU A 285 4.87 1.77 5.77
C LEU A 285 4.65 3.28 5.65
N LEU A 286 3.45 3.77 5.96
CA LEU A 286 3.16 5.20 5.93
C LEU A 286 4.03 5.99 6.91
N PHE A 287 4.21 5.49 8.13
CA PHE A 287 5.06 6.12 9.13
C PHE A 287 6.49 6.27 8.63
N LEU A 288 7.09 5.17 8.14
CA LEU A 288 8.46 5.18 7.62
C LEU A 288 8.59 6.05 6.36
N GLN A 289 7.63 5.99 5.42
CA GLN A 289 7.64 6.84 4.23
C GLN A 289 7.60 8.33 4.60
N THR A 290 6.79 8.69 5.61
CA THR A 290 6.68 10.08 6.07
C THR A 290 7.96 10.50 6.78
N LEU A 291 8.55 9.63 7.60
CA LEU A 291 9.79 9.90 8.33
C LEU A 291 10.96 10.09 7.37
N GLU A 292 11.19 9.13 6.46
CA GLU A 292 12.31 9.15 5.49
C GLU A 292 12.21 10.27 4.46
N SER A 293 11.00 10.68 4.11
CA SER A 293 10.81 11.84 3.24
C SER A 293 10.94 13.18 3.98
N THR A 294 11.30 13.18 5.27
CA THR A 294 11.49 14.39 6.06
C THR A 294 12.97 14.62 6.36
N SER A 295 13.49 15.78 5.95
CA SER A 295 14.92 16.15 6.04
C SER A 295 15.48 16.22 7.45
N ARG A 296 14.64 16.49 8.46
CA ARG A 296 15.04 16.50 9.87
C ARG A 296 13.98 15.79 10.72
N PRO A 297 14.37 14.90 11.64
CA PRO A 297 13.43 14.29 12.55
C PRO A 297 12.78 15.36 13.45
N PRO A 298 11.48 15.22 13.77
CA PRO A 298 10.80 16.15 14.65
C PRO A 298 11.31 16.03 16.10
N GLN A 299 11.27 17.12 16.86
CA GLN A 299 11.89 17.17 18.20
C GLN A 299 11.29 16.19 19.21
N PHE A 300 10.02 15.80 19.04
CA PHE A 300 9.38 14.81 19.91
C PHE A 300 9.89 13.38 19.68
N LEU A 301 10.58 13.13 18.56
CA LEU A 301 11.12 11.83 18.21
C LEU A 301 12.54 11.73 18.78
N PRO A 302 12.81 10.80 19.71
CA PRO A 302 14.16 10.59 20.23
C PRO A 302 15.15 10.21 19.12
N GLU A 303 16.45 10.48 19.31
CA GLU A 303 17.48 10.04 18.37
C GLU A 303 17.49 8.49 18.23
N ASP A 304 17.18 7.78 19.30
CA ASP A 304 17.05 6.33 19.41
C ASP A 304 15.60 5.86 19.45
N TRP A 305 14.70 6.55 18.73
CA TRP A 305 13.26 6.29 18.77
C TRP A 305 12.85 4.85 18.48
N CYS A 306 13.65 4.12 17.67
CA CYS A 306 13.41 2.71 17.38
C CYS A 306 14.24 1.85 18.32
N THR A 307 13.63 1.45 19.44
CA THR A 307 14.26 0.50 20.37
C THR A 307 14.36 -0.90 19.74
N PRO A 308 15.29 -1.76 20.19
CA PRO A 308 15.38 -3.13 19.68
C PRO A 308 14.05 -3.91 19.76
N VAL A 309 13.29 -3.75 20.84
CA VAL A 309 11.97 -4.39 21.01
C VAL A 309 10.98 -3.90 19.93
N MET A 310 11.00 -2.60 19.64
CA MET A 310 10.16 -2.01 18.59
C MET A 310 10.59 -2.48 17.20
N ALA A 311 11.89 -2.57 16.94
CA ALA A 311 12.43 -3.12 15.70
C ALA A 311 12.05 -4.60 15.52
N SER A 312 12.14 -5.44 16.56
CA SER A 312 11.69 -6.83 16.50
C SER A 312 10.19 -6.92 16.19
N ASN A 313 9.36 -6.06 16.77
CA ASN A 313 7.93 -6.01 16.47
C ASN A 313 7.67 -5.60 15.01
N PHE A 314 8.42 -4.63 14.47
CA PHE A 314 8.31 -4.22 13.07
C PHE A 314 8.66 -5.36 12.12
N VAL A 315 9.74 -6.08 12.40
CA VAL A 315 10.15 -7.26 11.66
C VAL A 315 9.05 -8.32 11.75
N TRP A 316 8.56 -8.63 12.95
CA TRP A 316 7.47 -9.58 13.13
C TRP A 316 6.25 -9.23 12.25
N ILE A 317 5.78 -7.98 12.30
CA ILE A 317 4.65 -7.49 11.50
C ILE A 317 4.87 -7.71 10.00
N ALA A 318 6.06 -7.38 9.48
CA ALA A 318 6.36 -7.49 8.05
C ALA A 318 6.51 -8.95 7.58
N PHE A 319 6.98 -9.85 8.46
CA PHE A 319 7.27 -11.24 8.12
C PHE A 319 6.17 -12.25 8.55
N GLN A 320 5.16 -11.81 9.31
CA GLN A 320 4.12 -12.66 9.92
C GLN A 320 3.38 -13.58 8.94
N ASP A 321 3.01 -13.08 7.76
CA ASP A 321 2.28 -13.86 6.75
C ASP A 321 3.21 -14.56 5.74
N HIS A 322 4.51 -14.68 6.08
CA HIS A 322 5.58 -15.30 5.29
C HIS A 322 5.48 -15.00 3.77
N PRO A 323 5.82 -13.77 3.33
CA PRO A 323 5.73 -13.40 1.92
C PRO A 323 6.66 -14.21 1.00
N LEU A 324 7.58 -14.99 1.57
CA LEU A 324 8.42 -15.96 0.87
C LEU A 324 7.65 -17.23 0.43
N THR A 325 6.50 -17.52 1.04
CA THR A 325 5.69 -18.73 0.81
C THR A 325 4.21 -18.45 0.52
N SER A 326 3.73 -17.22 0.76
CA SER A 326 2.33 -16.87 0.57
C SER A 326 1.88 -17.02 -0.89
N GLN A 327 0.99 -17.99 -1.15
CA GLN A 327 0.38 -18.25 -2.46
C GLN A 327 -0.79 -17.30 -2.79
N HIS A 328 -0.94 -16.17 -2.08
CA HIS A 328 -2.09 -15.29 -2.29
C HIS A 328 -1.98 -14.49 -3.59
N GLU A 329 -2.48 -15.12 -4.65
CA GLU A 329 -3.18 -14.49 -5.76
C GLU A 329 -4.32 -13.64 -5.19
N ASP A 330 -4.20 -12.31 -5.24
CA ASP A 330 -5.29 -11.42 -5.66
C ASP A 330 -4.98 -9.94 -5.35
N SER A 331 -4.31 -9.27 -6.28
CA SER A 331 -4.76 -7.94 -6.69
C SER A 331 -4.12 -7.51 -8.01
N LEU A 332 -4.96 -7.03 -8.91
CA LEU A 332 -4.57 -6.41 -10.18
C LEU A 332 -3.98 -5.02 -9.93
N ALA A 333 -2.73 -4.94 -9.49
CA ALA A 333 -1.97 -3.69 -9.53
C ALA A 333 -0.47 -3.98 -9.61
N HIS A 334 0.26 -3.15 -10.36
CA HIS A 334 1.72 -3.20 -10.53
C HIS A 334 2.52 -2.77 -9.26
N ASP A 335 1.89 -2.76 -8.09
CA ASP A 335 2.47 -2.25 -6.85
C ASP A 335 2.82 -3.39 -5.91
N ALA A 336 4.08 -3.40 -5.43
CA ALA A 336 4.55 -4.31 -4.39
C ALA A 336 3.68 -4.17 -3.14
N SER A 337 3.33 -5.31 -2.52
CA SER A 337 2.58 -5.32 -1.27
C SER A 337 3.32 -4.54 -0.17
N ALA A 338 2.59 -4.02 0.82
CA ALA A 338 3.20 -3.22 1.89
C ALA A 338 4.25 -4.04 2.67
N GLU A 339 3.97 -5.32 2.89
CA GLU A 339 4.86 -6.31 3.50
C GLU A 339 6.18 -6.41 2.72
N LEU A 340 6.11 -6.59 1.39
CA LEU A 340 7.29 -6.69 0.56
C LEU A 340 8.12 -5.40 0.61
N GLN A 341 7.49 -4.23 0.52
CA GLN A 341 8.21 -2.96 0.60
C GLN A 341 8.93 -2.78 1.95
N LEU A 342 8.29 -3.17 3.06
CA LEU A 342 8.89 -3.13 4.39
C LEU A 342 10.09 -4.08 4.50
N ILE A 343 9.95 -5.33 4.04
CA ILE A 343 11.03 -6.32 4.08
C ILE A 343 12.26 -5.83 3.32
N LEU A 344 12.06 -5.34 2.09
CA LEU A 344 13.15 -4.81 1.28
C LEU A 344 13.83 -3.62 1.96
N TYR A 345 13.04 -2.77 2.59
CA TYR A 345 13.54 -1.62 3.32
C TYR A 345 14.33 -2.01 4.59
N PHE A 346 13.87 -2.99 5.35
CA PHE A 346 14.51 -3.39 6.60
C PHE A 346 15.92 -3.95 6.42
N PHE A 347 16.24 -4.54 5.26
CA PHE A 347 17.61 -4.98 4.98
C PHE A 347 18.63 -3.85 4.73
N GLN A 348 18.18 -2.60 4.64
CA GLN A 348 19.05 -1.43 4.49
C GLN A 348 18.80 -0.35 5.56
N PHE A 349 17.76 -0.52 6.38
CA PHE A 349 17.36 0.48 7.35
C PHE A 349 18.06 0.26 8.69
N ALA A 350 19.04 1.11 9.01
CA ALA A 350 19.92 0.97 10.18
C ALA A 350 19.20 0.66 11.51
N PRO A 351 18.05 1.28 11.85
CA PRO A 351 17.37 0.99 13.11
C PRO A 351 16.76 -0.41 13.22
N VAL A 352 16.52 -1.10 12.09
CA VAL A 352 15.80 -2.39 12.05
C VAL A 352 16.65 -3.52 11.48
N ILE A 353 17.74 -3.20 10.77
CA ILE A 353 18.55 -4.18 10.02
C ILE A 353 19.00 -5.36 10.88
N ASN A 354 19.49 -5.11 12.08
CA ASN A 354 19.96 -6.15 13.00
C ASN A 354 18.85 -7.18 13.32
N GLU A 355 17.67 -6.70 13.70
CA GLU A 355 16.53 -7.54 14.02
C GLU A 355 16.00 -8.28 12.79
N ALA A 356 16.01 -7.64 11.61
CA ALA A 356 15.58 -8.28 10.37
C ALA A 356 16.48 -9.46 9.99
N PHE A 357 17.81 -9.29 10.08
CA PHE A 357 18.75 -10.37 9.84
C PHE A 357 18.67 -11.46 10.92
N ALA A 358 18.58 -11.07 12.19
CA ALA A 358 18.43 -12.02 13.29
C ALA A 358 17.18 -12.88 13.13
N TYR A 359 16.06 -12.29 12.70
CA TYR A 359 14.81 -13.00 12.43
C TYR A 359 14.97 -13.99 11.27
N VAL A 360 15.52 -13.58 10.13
CA VAL A 360 15.75 -14.46 8.97
C VAL A 360 16.56 -15.71 9.34
N VAL A 361 17.60 -15.53 10.16
CA VAL A 361 18.46 -16.62 10.61
C VAL A 361 17.76 -17.50 11.64
N SER A 362 17.08 -16.92 12.61
CA SER A 362 16.45 -17.65 13.71
C SER A 362 15.24 -18.46 13.24
N GLU A 363 14.40 -17.87 12.39
CA GLU A 363 13.25 -18.54 11.77
C GLU A 363 13.64 -19.40 10.57
N ARG A 364 14.94 -19.45 10.23
CA ARG A 364 15.49 -20.28 9.15
C ARG A 364 14.72 -20.12 7.84
N LEU A 365 14.42 -18.87 7.46
CA LEU A 365 13.52 -18.59 6.32
C LEU A 365 14.04 -19.11 4.97
N LEU A 366 15.35 -19.30 4.81
CA LEU A 366 15.91 -19.91 3.59
C LEU A 366 15.64 -21.42 3.54
N GLU A 367 15.41 -22.09 4.67
CA GLU A 367 15.08 -23.53 4.67
C GLU A 367 13.72 -23.80 4.01
N SER A 368 12.79 -22.84 4.07
CA SER A 368 11.54 -22.93 3.32
C SER A 368 11.81 -23.03 1.81
N ILE A 369 12.87 -22.36 1.32
CA ILE A 369 13.30 -22.41 -0.08
C ILE A 369 14.02 -23.73 -0.37
N THR A 370 14.92 -24.19 0.51
CA THR A 370 15.64 -25.46 0.31
C THR A 370 14.72 -26.69 0.37
N SER A 371 13.59 -26.57 1.05
CA SER A 371 12.56 -27.62 1.10
C SER A 371 11.83 -27.84 -0.23
N LEU A 372 11.97 -26.92 -1.20
CA LEU A 372 11.34 -27.00 -2.51
C LEU A 372 12.09 -28.02 -3.40
N ARG A 373 11.53 -29.22 -3.57
CA ARG A 373 12.18 -30.32 -4.31
C ARG A 373 11.64 -30.53 -5.74
N GLY A 374 12.53 -30.78 -6.70
CA GLY A 374 12.25 -31.43 -8.00
C GLY A 374 11.14 -30.79 -8.86
N ALA A 375 10.17 -31.60 -9.31
CA ALA A 375 9.06 -31.16 -10.16
C ALA A 375 8.18 -30.07 -9.52
N VAL A 376 8.18 -29.96 -8.18
CA VAL A 376 7.50 -28.89 -7.45
C VAL A 376 8.27 -27.58 -7.59
N LEU A 377 9.61 -27.59 -7.49
CA LEU A 377 10.42 -26.42 -7.82
C LEU A 377 10.16 -25.95 -9.26
N ARG A 378 10.08 -26.87 -10.24
CA ARG A 378 9.74 -26.55 -11.64
C ARG A 378 8.31 -26.05 -11.85
N LEU A 379 7.31 -26.70 -11.25
CA LEU A 379 5.91 -26.29 -11.38
C LEU A 379 5.66 -24.94 -10.71
N ILE A 380 6.25 -24.73 -9.54
CA ILE A 380 6.20 -23.46 -8.84
C ILE A 380 6.98 -22.42 -9.68
N LEU A 381 8.18 -22.70 -10.19
CA LEU A 381 8.92 -21.81 -11.12
C LEU A 381 8.18 -21.52 -12.43
N GLN A 382 7.40 -22.45 -12.99
CA GLN A 382 6.62 -22.25 -14.22
C GLN A 382 5.32 -21.47 -14.00
N ARG A 383 4.67 -21.61 -12.83
CA ARG A 383 3.49 -20.81 -12.42
C ARG A 383 3.88 -19.45 -11.81
N TRP A 384 5.12 -19.34 -11.30
CA TRP A 384 5.73 -18.14 -10.73
C TRP A 384 6.13 -17.16 -11.83
N ASP A 385 5.21 -16.37 -12.38
CA ASP A 385 5.58 -15.23 -13.25
C ASP A 385 5.60 -13.91 -12.46
N ARG A 386 4.75 -13.77 -11.41
CA ARG A 386 4.66 -12.56 -10.56
C ARG A 386 5.46 -12.61 -9.25
N SER A 387 5.59 -13.79 -8.63
CA SER A 387 6.35 -14.00 -7.39
C SER A 387 7.86 -14.27 -7.62
N ARG A 388 8.29 -14.49 -8.87
CA ARG A 388 9.72 -14.49 -9.25
C ARG A 388 10.39 -13.19 -8.81
N VAL A 389 9.70 -12.07 -9.03
CA VAL A 389 10.21 -10.75 -8.68
C VAL A 389 10.31 -10.61 -7.16
N SER A 390 9.31 -11.02 -6.37
CA SER A 390 9.33 -10.78 -4.93
C SER A 390 10.43 -11.57 -4.20
N LEU A 391 10.55 -12.88 -4.42
CA LEU A 391 11.56 -13.70 -3.74
C LEU A 391 12.98 -13.29 -4.14
N GLN A 392 13.23 -13.12 -5.44
CA GLN A 392 14.52 -12.66 -5.94
C GLN A 392 14.87 -11.29 -5.37
N THR A 393 13.92 -10.35 -5.33
CA THR A 393 14.17 -9.00 -4.80
C THR A 393 14.47 -9.07 -3.30
N VAL A 394 13.77 -9.90 -2.54
CA VAL A 394 14.02 -10.11 -1.10
C VAL A 394 15.41 -10.70 -0.86
N LEU A 395 15.78 -11.76 -1.58
CA LEU A 395 17.13 -12.31 -1.52
C LEU A 395 18.18 -11.28 -1.93
N GLY A 396 17.85 -10.44 -2.92
CA GLY A 396 18.76 -9.41 -3.43
C GLY A 396 19.02 -8.34 -2.40
N ALA A 397 17.97 -7.90 -1.72
CA ALA A 397 18.03 -6.98 -0.60
C ALA A 397 18.79 -7.60 0.59
N PHE A 398 18.53 -8.87 0.93
CA PHE A 398 19.26 -9.60 1.98
C PHE A 398 20.78 -9.65 1.71
N ILE A 399 21.17 -10.07 0.50
CA ILE A 399 22.60 -10.14 0.11
C ILE A 399 23.24 -8.76 0.08
N THR A 400 22.49 -7.75 -0.36
CA THR A 400 22.95 -6.36 -0.39
C THR A 400 23.14 -5.81 1.02
N GLY A 401 22.19 -6.08 1.91
CA GLY A 401 22.19 -5.64 3.30
C GLY A 401 23.35 -6.19 4.13
N LEU A 402 23.89 -7.37 3.77
CA LEU A 402 25.09 -7.92 4.41
C LEU A 402 26.33 -7.01 4.28
N LYS A 403 26.33 -6.08 3.33
CA LYS A 403 27.41 -5.08 3.17
C LYS A 403 27.16 -3.78 3.93
N SER A 404 26.04 -3.67 4.65
CA SER A 404 25.70 -2.45 5.37
C SER A 404 26.62 -2.24 6.57
N ASP A 405 27.17 -1.03 6.69
CA ASP A 405 27.99 -0.62 7.83
C ASP A 405 27.18 -0.54 9.15
N ALA A 406 25.85 -0.49 9.04
CA ALA A 406 24.94 -0.46 10.19
C ALA A 406 24.65 -1.86 10.78
N LEU A 407 25.03 -2.94 10.08
CA LEU A 407 24.82 -4.30 10.55
C LEU A 407 25.86 -4.67 11.62
N ASP A 408 25.39 -5.15 12.76
CA ASP A 408 26.25 -5.62 13.84
C ASP A 408 27.16 -6.76 13.37
N ARG A 409 28.42 -6.76 13.80
CA ARG A 409 29.43 -7.73 13.36
C ARG A 409 29.08 -9.17 13.75
N GLY A 410 28.44 -9.36 14.91
CA GLY A 410 27.98 -10.66 15.36
C GLY A 410 26.85 -11.18 14.47
N ILE A 411 25.88 -10.32 14.16
CA ILE A 411 24.74 -10.65 13.29
C ILE A 411 25.22 -10.89 11.85
N PHE A 412 26.14 -10.08 11.34
CA PHE A 412 26.79 -10.30 10.04
C PHE A 412 27.44 -11.69 9.98
N HIS A 413 28.21 -12.07 10.99
CA HIS A 413 28.85 -13.38 11.03
C HIS A 413 27.82 -14.51 11.06
N TRP A 414 26.77 -14.40 11.88
CA TRP A 414 25.73 -15.42 11.99
C TRP A 414 24.91 -15.57 10.70
N ALA A 415 24.52 -14.44 10.10
CA ALA A 415 23.82 -14.42 8.82
C ALA A 415 24.69 -14.94 7.69
N GLY A 416 25.99 -14.64 7.70
CA GLY A 416 26.98 -15.21 6.78
C GLY A 416 27.04 -16.73 6.92
N VAL A 417 27.29 -17.25 8.13
CA VAL A 417 27.34 -18.70 8.39
C VAL A 417 26.05 -19.38 7.93
N TYR A 418 24.89 -18.79 8.21
CA TYR A 418 23.60 -19.32 7.78
C TYR A 418 23.43 -19.34 6.25
N LEU A 419 23.75 -18.22 5.57
CA LEU A 419 23.66 -18.10 4.11
C LEU A 419 24.62 -19.06 3.40
N PHE A 420 25.83 -19.24 3.93
CA PHE A 420 26.87 -20.10 3.36
C PHE A 420 26.73 -21.58 3.77
N GLN A 421 25.67 -21.97 4.48
CA GLN A 421 25.30 -23.39 4.55
C GLN A 421 25.01 -23.91 3.14
N LEU A 422 25.55 -25.08 2.81
CA LEU A 422 25.49 -25.65 1.46
C LEU A 422 24.08 -25.63 0.85
N ALA A 423 23.07 -26.07 1.60
CA ALA A 423 21.69 -26.10 1.12
C ALA A 423 21.15 -24.70 0.76
N ASN A 424 21.41 -23.70 1.61
CA ASN A 424 20.94 -22.33 1.40
C ASN A 424 21.68 -21.68 0.23
N LEU A 425 22.99 -21.88 0.15
CA LEU A 425 23.83 -21.35 -0.93
C LEU A 425 23.40 -21.91 -2.29
N LEU A 426 23.15 -23.22 -2.37
CA LEU A 426 22.65 -23.87 -3.59
C LEU A 426 21.27 -23.33 -3.98
N ALA A 427 20.34 -23.16 -3.04
CA ALA A 427 19.02 -22.63 -3.33
C ALA A 427 19.08 -21.20 -3.88
N VAL A 428 19.87 -20.33 -3.25
CA VAL A 428 20.10 -18.95 -3.71
C VAL A 428 20.75 -18.92 -5.08
N TRP A 429 21.75 -19.78 -5.32
CA TRP A 429 22.42 -19.89 -6.60
C TRP A 429 21.46 -20.31 -7.72
N VAL A 430 20.68 -21.38 -7.49
CA VAL A 430 19.68 -21.87 -8.45
C VAL A 430 18.68 -20.76 -8.81
N ILE A 431 18.18 -19.99 -7.83
CA ILE A 431 17.24 -18.89 -8.08
C ILE A 431 17.85 -17.84 -9.02
N TYR A 432 19.06 -17.34 -8.74
CA TYR A 432 19.66 -16.28 -9.56
C TYR A 432 20.12 -16.75 -10.93
N VAL A 433 20.53 -18.01 -11.06
CA VAL A 433 20.83 -18.66 -12.35
C VAL A 433 19.56 -18.75 -13.21
N LEU A 434 18.44 -19.16 -12.61
CA LEU A 434 17.14 -19.22 -13.30
C LEU A 434 16.60 -17.83 -13.68
N CYS A 435 16.89 -16.82 -12.87
CA CYS A 435 16.45 -15.43 -13.12
C CYS A 435 17.38 -14.66 -14.08
N ASP A 436 18.50 -15.22 -14.54
CA ASP A 436 19.48 -14.56 -15.42
C ASP A 436 20.10 -13.29 -14.80
N GLU A 437 20.38 -13.35 -13.48
CA GLU A 437 20.74 -12.18 -12.67
C GLU A 437 22.11 -12.36 -12.00
N PRO A 438 23.21 -12.29 -12.79
CA PRO A 438 24.56 -12.59 -12.33
C PRO A 438 25.09 -11.57 -11.31
N TYR A 439 24.47 -10.40 -11.21
CA TYR A 439 24.90 -9.33 -10.32
C TYR A 439 24.90 -9.75 -8.84
N TYR A 440 23.85 -10.42 -8.39
CA TYR A 440 23.73 -10.85 -6.99
C TYR A 440 24.66 -12.04 -6.68
N LEU A 441 24.90 -12.92 -7.66
CA LEU A 441 25.91 -13.98 -7.55
C LEU A 441 27.33 -13.41 -7.38
N ARG A 442 27.66 -12.35 -8.13
CA ARG A 442 28.94 -11.64 -7.94
C ARG A 442 29.02 -10.98 -6.56
N ARG A 443 27.94 -10.35 -6.10
CA ARG A 443 27.90 -9.77 -4.75
C ARG A 443 28.10 -10.81 -3.66
N LEU A 444 27.51 -11.99 -3.80
CA LEU A 444 27.71 -13.15 -2.91
C LEU A 444 29.17 -13.59 -2.86
N ALA A 445 29.81 -13.77 -4.02
CA ALA A 445 31.22 -14.14 -4.09
C ALA A 445 32.13 -13.10 -3.39
N LEU A 446 31.79 -11.82 -3.50
CA LEU A 446 32.55 -10.73 -2.88
C LEU A 446 32.35 -10.61 -1.36
N LEU A 447 31.31 -11.22 -0.76
CA LEU A 447 31.04 -11.09 0.68
C LEU A 447 32.04 -11.86 1.55
N HIS A 448 32.72 -12.87 1.00
CA HIS A 448 33.74 -13.64 1.69
C HIS A 448 34.87 -13.94 0.70
N ARG A 449 35.85 -13.03 0.64
CA ARG A 449 36.98 -13.12 -0.30
C ARG A 449 38.08 -14.06 0.20
N ASP A 450 38.27 -14.17 1.51
CA ASP A 450 39.50 -14.73 2.09
C ASP A 450 39.34 -16.18 2.61
N ASP A 451 38.21 -16.53 3.23
CA ASP A 451 37.96 -17.89 3.77
C ASP A 451 37.29 -18.85 2.76
N LEU A 452 36.85 -18.33 1.61
CA LEU A 452 35.88 -18.99 0.75
C LEU A 452 36.45 -19.61 -0.52
N ASN A 453 37.72 -19.37 -0.86
CA ASN A 453 38.37 -20.00 -2.01
C ASN A 453 38.43 -21.53 -1.88
N ALA A 454 38.50 -22.08 -0.66
CA ALA A 454 38.49 -23.54 -0.45
C ALA A 454 37.06 -24.13 -0.46
N ALA A 455 36.11 -23.47 0.21
CA ALA A 455 34.74 -23.96 0.33
C ALA A 455 33.97 -23.86 -1.00
N TRP A 456 34.04 -22.73 -1.72
CA TRP A 456 33.40 -22.61 -3.04
C TRP A 456 33.98 -23.57 -4.06
N SER A 457 35.30 -23.76 -4.10
CA SER A 457 35.91 -24.63 -5.10
C SER A 457 35.57 -26.11 -4.84
N GLU A 458 35.29 -26.50 -3.61
CA GLU A 458 34.74 -27.82 -3.26
C GLU A 458 33.24 -27.91 -3.60
N TYR A 459 32.42 -26.91 -3.26
CA TYR A 459 30.98 -26.91 -3.56
C TYR A 459 30.64 -26.75 -5.04
N LEU A 460 31.47 -26.01 -5.79
CA LEU A 460 31.30 -25.82 -7.23
C LEU A 460 31.73 -27.08 -7.99
N LYS A 461 32.66 -27.91 -7.47
CA LYS A 461 33.08 -29.17 -8.12
C LYS A 461 31.91 -30.12 -8.35
N ASP A 462 30.92 -30.12 -7.47
CA ASP A 462 29.74 -30.98 -7.55
C ASP A 462 28.64 -30.44 -8.48
N LEU A 463 28.79 -29.22 -9.01
CA LEU A 463 27.89 -28.58 -9.98
C LEU A 463 28.54 -28.59 -11.38
N ASP A 464 28.37 -29.66 -12.14
CA ASP A 464 29.03 -29.82 -13.44
C ASP A 464 28.41 -28.97 -14.57
N THR A 465 29.26 -28.54 -15.52
CA THR A 465 29.01 -27.71 -16.74
C THR A 465 28.37 -26.32 -16.57
N VAL A 466 27.47 -26.10 -15.60
CA VAL A 466 26.80 -24.80 -15.39
C VAL A 466 27.67 -23.81 -14.60
N ALA A 467 28.65 -24.32 -13.85
CA ALA A 467 29.43 -23.53 -12.89
C ALA A 467 30.82 -23.08 -13.40
N GLU A 468 31.30 -23.50 -14.58
CA GLU A 468 32.70 -23.28 -14.99
C GLU A 468 33.08 -21.79 -15.10
N ASP A 469 32.21 -20.96 -15.69
CA ASP A 469 32.47 -19.51 -15.84
C ASP A 469 32.39 -18.75 -14.51
N PHE A 470 31.47 -19.13 -13.62
CA PHE A 470 31.38 -18.56 -12.27
C PHE A 470 32.54 -19.04 -11.38
N ARG A 471 32.92 -20.32 -11.51
CA ARG A 471 34.10 -20.90 -10.86
C ARG A 471 35.36 -20.17 -11.31
N ALA A 472 35.52 -19.91 -12.61
CA ALA A 472 36.62 -19.11 -13.13
C ALA A 472 36.65 -17.67 -12.56
N PHE A 473 35.48 -17.04 -12.34
CA PHE A 473 35.39 -15.73 -11.68
C PHE A 473 35.80 -15.78 -10.20
N VAL A 474 35.35 -16.79 -9.46
CA VAL A 474 35.70 -17.01 -8.04
C VAL A 474 37.19 -17.35 -7.91
N ASP A 475 37.67 -18.33 -8.66
CA ASP A 475 39.07 -18.79 -8.70
C ASP A 475 40.02 -17.67 -9.16
N GLY A 476 39.54 -16.77 -10.02
CA GLY A 476 40.22 -15.53 -10.44
C GLY A 476 40.26 -14.44 -9.36
N SER A 477 40.02 -14.76 -8.08
CA SER A 477 40.03 -13.83 -6.95
C SER A 477 39.03 -12.67 -7.06
N CYS A 478 37.94 -12.89 -7.82
CA CYS A 478 36.93 -11.89 -8.15
C CYS A 478 37.49 -10.66 -8.90
N VAL A 479 38.57 -10.79 -9.69
CA VAL A 479 39.20 -9.71 -10.48
C VAL A 479 39.12 -10.00 -11.99
N GLY A 480 38.87 -8.98 -12.82
CA GLY A 480 38.83 -9.06 -14.30
C GLY A 480 37.81 -8.10 -14.94
N ASP A 481 37.53 -8.23 -16.25
CA ASP A 481 36.54 -7.44 -17.04
C ASP A 481 35.10 -7.44 -16.47
N TYR A 482 34.88 -8.17 -15.37
CA TYR A 482 33.61 -8.38 -14.68
C TYR A 482 33.61 -7.82 -13.23
N GLY A 483 34.67 -7.14 -12.79
CA GLY A 483 34.73 -6.41 -11.53
C GLY A 483 33.96 -5.09 -11.59
N LEU A 484 33.26 -4.74 -10.51
CA LEU A 484 32.72 -3.39 -10.36
C LEU A 484 33.90 -2.41 -10.29
N SER A 485 34.08 -1.60 -11.32
CA SER A 485 35.09 -0.54 -11.32
C SER A 485 34.87 0.37 -10.10
N PRO A 486 35.87 0.59 -9.24
CA PRO A 486 35.73 1.56 -8.16
C PRO A 486 35.81 2.97 -8.76
N GLU A 487 34.79 3.77 -8.48
CA GLU A 487 34.78 5.23 -8.45
C GLU A 487 35.17 6.01 -9.73
N ALA A 488 34.18 6.66 -10.32
CA ALA A 488 34.39 7.78 -11.24
C ALA A 488 34.63 9.08 -10.43
N GLY A 489 35.83 9.65 -10.56
CA GLY A 489 36.14 11.05 -10.21
C GLY A 489 37.65 11.36 -10.17
N PRO A 490 38.04 12.63 -10.38
CA PRO A 490 38.08 13.34 -11.65
C PRO A 490 39.42 13.15 -12.41
N THR A 491 39.32 13.36 -13.72
CA THR A 491 40.34 13.27 -14.77
C THR A 491 41.65 13.99 -14.48
N VAL A 492 42.78 13.29 -14.65
CA VAL A 492 44.09 13.87 -15.00
C VAL A 492 44.61 13.13 -16.24
N PRO A 493 45.04 13.83 -17.31
CA PRO A 493 45.21 13.21 -18.63
C PRO A 493 46.55 12.48 -18.73
N LEU A 494 46.50 11.16 -18.96
CA LEU A 494 47.68 10.41 -19.40
C LEU A 494 47.85 10.61 -20.91
N GLN A 495 49.02 11.15 -21.26
CA GLN A 495 49.50 11.34 -22.61
C GLN A 495 49.51 10.00 -23.36
N ILE A 496 48.83 9.98 -24.51
CA ILE A 496 48.97 8.93 -25.50
C ILE A 496 50.30 9.18 -26.23
N SER A 497 51.12 8.13 -26.36
CA SER A 497 52.03 8.01 -27.50
C SER A 497 51.93 6.61 -28.09
N PRO A 498 51.93 6.49 -29.43
CA PRO A 498 51.45 5.33 -30.16
C PRO A 498 52.62 4.42 -30.58
N LEU A 499 52.38 3.11 -30.66
CA LEU A 499 53.06 2.05 -31.42
C LEU A 499 52.59 0.74 -30.74
N GLU A 500 52.15 -0.33 -31.38
CA GLU A 500 52.33 -0.84 -32.73
C GLU A 500 51.13 -1.73 -33.03
N THR A 501 50.54 -1.55 -34.19
CA THR A 501 49.56 -2.46 -34.77
C THR A 501 50.32 -3.68 -35.27
N GLN A 502 50.26 -4.80 -34.55
CA GLN A 502 50.55 -6.10 -35.13
C GLN A 502 49.27 -6.93 -35.12
N ALA A 503 48.74 -7.10 -36.33
CA ALA A 503 47.77 -8.11 -36.67
C ALA A 503 48.37 -9.49 -36.38
N LEU A 504 47.67 -10.29 -35.56
CA LEU A 504 47.94 -11.69 -35.37
C LEU A 504 46.60 -12.41 -35.15
N ASP A 505 46.27 -13.23 -36.16
CA ASP A 505 45.35 -14.36 -36.20
C ASP A 505 43.97 -14.24 -35.53
N GLU A 506 42.99 -13.94 -36.39
CA GLU A 506 41.61 -14.41 -36.26
C GLU A 506 41.56 -15.94 -36.36
N ASP A 507 41.84 -16.66 -35.28
CA ASP A 507 41.30 -18.02 -35.05
C ASP A 507 41.56 -18.52 -33.60
N GLN A 508 41.21 -17.69 -32.62
CA GLN A 508 40.92 -18.17 -31.26
C GLN A 508 39.47 -17.83 -30.90
N PRO A 509 38.73 -18.77 -30.28
CA PRO A 509 37.37 -18.48 -29.82
C PRO A 509 37.48 -17.48 -28.67
N THR A 510 37.26 -16.21 -28.97
CA THR A 510 37.06 -15.19 -27.94
C THR A 510 35.95 -15.66 -27.01
N VAL A 511 36.35 -15.81 -25.74
CA VAL A 511 35.54 -16.13 -24.57
C VAL A 511 34.15 -15.53 -24.69
N GLY A 512 33.16 -16.43 -24.73
CA GLY A 512 31.79 -16.12 -25.09
C GLY A 512 31.15 -15.09 -24.18
N SER A 513 30.46 -14.13 -24.79
CA SER A 513 29.50 -13.26 -24.11
C SER A 513 28.57 -14.10 -23.21
N LEU A 514 28.42 -13.70 -21.94
CA LEU A 514 27.48 -14.23 -20.95
C LEU A 514 26.10 -14.52 -21.56
N ARG A 515 25.64 -13.71 -22.52
CA ARG A 515 24.38 -13.92 -23.24
C ARG A 515 24.33 -15.28 -23.98
N GLY A 516 25.44 -15.72 -24.57
CA GLY A 516 25.56 -17.02 -25.24
C GLY A 516 25.69 -18.21 -24.27
N PHE A 517 26.21 -17.97 -23.06
CA PHE A 517 26.20 -18.93 -21.96
C PHE A 517 24.76 -19.16 -21.43
N TRP A 518 24.02 -18.10 -21.13
CA TRP A 518 22.65 -18.18 -20.62
C TRP A 518 21.63 -18.76 -21.62
N GLN A 519 21.83 -18.51 -22.91
CA GLN A 519 21.03 -19.14 -23.97
C GLN A 519 21.29 -20.65 -24.13
N ARG A 520 22.49 -21.13 -23.78
CA ARG A 520 22.83 -22.57 -23.76
C ARG A 520 22.24 -23.25 -22.53
N LEU A 521 22.25 -22.58 -21.37
CA LEU A 521 21.64 -23.07 -20.14
C LEU A 521 20.14 -23.34 -20.26
N ARG A 522 19.39 -22.41 -20.89
CA ARG A 522 17.94 -22.58 -21.13
C ARG A 522 17.59 -23.77 -22.03
N ARG A 523 18.57 -24.34 -22.75
CA ARG A 523 18.36 -25.44 -23.70
C ARG A 523 18.69 -26.83 -23.13
N HIS A 524 19.22 -26.93 -21.91
CA HIS A 524 19.56 -28.22 -21.29
C HIS A 524 18.51 -28.68 -20.26
N PRO A 525 17.73 -29.74 -20.55
CA PRO A 525 16.74 -30.30 -19.63
C PRO A 525 17.33 -31.10 -18.45
N ASP A 526 18.64 -31.39 -18.48
CA ASP A 526 19.33 -32.33 -17.57
C ASP A 526 19.81 -31.74 -16.23
N ILE A 527 19.56 -30.46 -15.94
CA ILE A 527 19.85 -29.89 -14.60
C ILE A 527 19.11 -30.66 -13.47
N GLU A 528 18.03 -31.39 -13.80
CA GLU A 528 17.28 -32.25 -12.88
C GLU A 528 18.03 -33.48 -12.37
N SER A 529 18.92 -34.05 -13.17
CA SER A 529 19.63 -35.28 -12.81
C SER A 529 20.84 -34.99 -11.92
N GLN A 530 21.45 -33.81 -12.09
CA GLN A 530 22.58 -33.36 -11.27
C GLN A 530 22.16 -32.87 -9.88
N ILE A 531 21.03 -32.15 -9.75
CA ILE A 531 20.49 -31.73 -8.44
C ILE A 531 20.04 -32.96 -7.60
N LYS A 532 19.68 -34.08 -8.24
CA LYS A 532 19.29 -35.32 -7.55
C LYS A 532 20.46 -36.12 -6.96
N VAL A 533 21.70 -35.83 -7.35
CA VAL A 533 22.88 -36.60 -6.92
C VAL A 533 23.63 -35.90 -5.78
N SER A 534 23.46 -34.59 -5.62
CA SER A 534 24.19 -33.76 -4.65
C SER A 534 23.35 -33.27 -3.45
N LEU A 535 22.11 -33.77 -3.30
CA LEU A 535 21.18 -33.57 -2.15
C LEU A 535 20.59 -34.91 -1.74
#